data_AF-A0A6C0LQ10-F1
#
_entry.id   AF-A0A6C0LQ10-F1
#
_cell.length_a   1.000
_cell.length_b   1.000
_cell.length_c   1.000
_cell.angle_alpha   90.00
_cell.angle_beta   90.00
_cell.angle_gamma   90.00
#
_symmetry.space_group_name_H-M   'P 1'
#
loop_
_entity.id
_entity.type
_entity.pdbx_description
1 polymer ?
#
loop_
_entity_poly.entity_id
_entity_poly.type
_entity_poly.pdbx_seq_one_letter_code
_entity_poly.pdbx_strand_id
1 'polypeptide(L)'
;MMNCTKCKKEKDTQQFISNNREFKNCFDCREQCRKWRETNKDVVSLYNKTYNENKSEKIEQTFVYAKKNNTEEEWIKFSSQLDAAKQLGLHAANINKVINGSLKTTGGYIFKIENEECKTEKKDWTEVKEENNIIDKCKGQPSNHRTLHETIDGIVGKKCCKCKHWKSLIDYNQSSTHWDNLRVDCKDCLIQWRKDNRDKITKKIIQYEKNRKLTDPEFKIMKTLRSRVGTALTRQNSNKNNTTIDLLGCSVAFLKGYLQAKFKEGMSWENHGEWHIDHIKPCASFNLLDEEEQKKCFHYTNLQPLWAAENLSKGYKYNEQA
;
A
#
# COMPACT_ATOMS: atom_id res chain seq x y z
N MET A 1 2.18 34.11 28.91
CA MET A 1 3.00 32.93 28.52
C MET A 1 2.20 32.06 27.55
N MET A 2 2.86 31.47 26.55
CA MET A 2 2.24 30.65 25.49
C MET A 2 3.15 29.47 25.12
N ASN A 3 2.56 28.34 24.72
CA ASN A 3 3.30 27.14 24.32
C ASN A 3 3.64 27.14 22.82
N CYS A 4 4.93 27.01 22.50
CA CYS A 4 5.36 26.90 21.11
C CYS A 4 5.03 25.52 20.52
N THR A 5 4.33 25.49 19.39
CA THR A 5 3.91 24.22 18.77
C THR A 5 5.09 23.41 18.22
N LYS A 6 6.22 24.06 17.89
CA LYS A 6 7.43 23.40 17.38
C LYS A 6 8.32 22.83 18.48
N CYS A 7 8.77 23.64 19.43
CA CYS A 7 9.69 23.18 20.49
C CYS A 7 9.00 22.66 21.76
N LYS A 8 7.67 22.80 21.86
CA LYS A 8 6.84 22.36 23.00
C LYS A 8 7.21 23.01 24.35
N LYS A 9 7.94 24.13 24.32
CA LYS A 9 8.31 24.91 25.52
C LYS A 9 7.36 26.09 25.70
N GLU A 10 7.10 26.43 26.95
CA GLU A 10 6.38 27.63 27.34
C GLU A 10 7.31 28.85 27.22
N LYS A 11 6.81 29.93 26.61
CA LYS A 11 7.59 31.12 26.25
C LYS A 11 6.74 32.38 26.45
N ASP A 12 7.41 33.52 26.54
CA ASP A 12 6.73 34.81 26.61
C ASP A 12 5.91 35.09 25.35
N THR A 13 4.73 35.72 25.51
CA THR A 13 3.81 36.06 24.42
C THR A 13 4.43 36.95 23.35
N GLN A 14 5.38 37.84 23.71
CA GLN A 14 6.10 38.68 22.76
C GLN A 14 6.89 37.85 21.73
N GLN A 15 7.35 36.64 22.09
CA GLN A 15 8.08 35.77 21.15
C GLN A 15 7.21 35.24 20.00
N PHE A 16 5.88 35.34 20.13
CA PHE A 16 4.91 34.87 19.14
C PHE A 16 4.40 35.98 18.25
N ILE A 17 4.76 37.25 18.52
CA ILE A 17 4.30 38.40 17.75
C ILE A 17 5.41 38.87 16.81
N SER A 18 5.05 39.19 15.57
CA SER A 18 5.95 39.87 14.63
C SER A 18 5.12 40.59 13.58
N ASN A 19 5.42 41.87 13.35
CA ASN A 19 4.68 42.74 12.42
C ASN A 19 3.16 42.72 12.67
N ASN A 20 2.74 42.85 13.93
CA ASN A 20 1.34 42.80 14.38
C ASN A 20 0.59 41.51 14.02
N ARG A 21 1.31 40.42 13.70
CA ARG A 21 0.74 39.07 13.50
C ARG A 21 1.18 38.14 14.61
N GLU A 22 0.24 37.37 15.12
CA GLU A 22 0.48 36.31 16.11
C GLU A 22 0.79 34.98 15.39
N PHE A 23 1.81 34.29 15.86
CA PHE A 23 2.29 33.04 15.30
C PHE A 23 2.13 31.90 16.31
N LYS A 24 2.00 30.66 15.83
CA LYS A 24 1.97 29.45 16.67
C LYS A 24 3.35 28.98 17.16
N ASN A 25 4.41 29.61 16.65
CA ASN A 25 5.80 29.24 16.88
C ASN A 25 6.57 30.44 17.45
N CYS A 26 7.37 30.19 18.50
CA CYS A 26 8.23 31.21 19.07
C CYS A 26 9.26 31.72 18.05
N PHE A 27 9.79 32.92 18.31
CA PHE A 27 10.77 33.60 17.47
C PHE A 27 11.96 32.71 17.12
N ASP A 28 12.61 32.11 18.13
CA ASP A 28 13.78 31.22 17.94
C ASP A 28 13.48 30.08 16.95
N CYS A 29 12.30 29.47 17.06
CA CYS A 29 11.88 28.38 16.18
C CYS A 29 11.67 28.85 14.74
N ARG A 30 11.13 30.06 14.56
CA ARG A 30 10.92 30.69 13.25
C ARG A 30 12.26 31.10 12.63
N GLU A 31 13.17 31.64 13.43
CA GLU A 31 14.51 32.02 13.00
C GLU A 31 15.32 30.79 12.56
N GLN A 32 15.29 29.70 13.32
CA GLN A 32 15.89 28.43 12.93
C GLN A 32 15.33 27.90 11.60
N CYS A 33 14.00 27.97 11.39
CA CYS A 33 13.40 27.62 10.10
C CYS A 33 13.92 28.51 8.97
N ARG A 34 14.10 29.81 9.21
CA ARG A 34 14.61 30.75 8.22
C ARG A 34 16.05 30.43 7.86
N LYS A 35 16.93 30.25 8.86
CA LYS A 35 18.33 29.83 8.67
C LYS A 35 18.42 28.54 7.86
N TRP A 36 17.65 27.51 8.22
CA TRP A 36 17.63 26.26 7.47
C TRP A 36 17.18 26.46 6.02
N ARG A 37 16.14 27.25 5.75
CA ARG A 37 15.67 27.52 4.38
C ARG A 37 16.74 28.24 3.56
N GLU A 38 17.43 29.20 4.15
CA GLU A 38 18.51 29.92 3.46
C GLU A 38 19.67 28.98 3.12
N THR A 39 20.14 28.19 4.09
CA THR A 39 21.25 27.25 3.89
C THR A 39 20.94 26.12 2.89
N ASN A 40 19.67 25.75 2.72
CA ASN A 40 19.26 24.65 1.83
C ASN A 40 18.54 25.13 0.56
N LYS A 41 18.53 26.44 0.29
CA LYS A 41 17.77 27.03 -0.82
C LYS A 41 18.13 26.41 -2.16
N ASP A 42 19.43 26.30 -2.46
CA ASP A 42 19.91 25.79 -3.73
C ASP A 42 19.65 24.29 -3.88
N VAL A 43 19.86 23.51 -2.81
CA VAL A 43 19.57 22.07 -2.77
C VAL A 43 18.08 21.79 -2.99
N VAL A 44 17.19 22.57 -2.34
CA VAL A 44 15.74 22.44 -2.52
C VAL A 44 15.32 22.85 -3.94
N SER A 45 15.91 23.91 -4.47
CA SER A 45 15.68 24.35 -5.85
C SER A 45 16.05 23.25 -6.85
N LEU A 46 17.24 22.65 -6.68
CA LEU A 46 17.73 21.55 -7.49
C LEU A 46 16.80 20.32 -7.40
N TYR A 47 16.38 19.94 -6.19
CA TYR A 47 15.43 18.86 -5.98
C TYR A 47 14.12 19.08 -6.74
N ASN A 48 13.53 20.28 -6.61
CA ASN A 48 12.28 20.60 -7.28
C ASN A 48 12.44 20.57 -8.80
N LYS A 49 13.57 21.05 -9.33
CA LYS A 49 13.90 20.98 -10.76
C LYS A 49 13.94 19.53 -11.24
N THR A 50 14.76 18.69 -10.60
CA THR A 50 14.88 17.26 -10.94
C THR A 50 13.54 16.52 -10.82
N TYR A 51 12.76 16.81 -9.78
CA TYR A 51 11.45 16.19 -9.58
C TYR A 51 10.47 16.54 -10.72
N ASN A 52 10.42 17.81 -11.14
CA ASN A 52 9.56 18.25 -12.23
C ASN A 52 10.00 17.68 -13.59
N GLU A 53 11.32 17.59 -13.82
CA GLU A 53 11.89 16.93 -15.00
C GLU A 53 11.48 15.44 -15.04
N ASN A 54 11.66 14.70 -13.93
CA ASN A 54 11.29 13.28 -13.83
C ASN A 54 9.78 13.00 -13.89
N LYS A 55 8.94 13.98 -13.55
CA LYS A 55 7.47 13.88 -13.59
C LYS A 55 6.93 13.96 -15.02
N SER A 56 7.69 14.57 -15.93
CA SER A 56 7.30 14.69 -17.34
C SER A 56 7.54 13.34 -18.04
N GLU A 57 6.54 12.46 -18.05
CA GLU A 57 6.69 11.08 -18.57
C GLU A 57 6.97 10.99 -20.08
N LYS A 58 6.64 12.05 -20.83
CA LYS A 58 6.81 12.14 -22.28
C LYS A 58 7.31 13.54 -22.65
N ILE A 59 8.39 13.60 -23.40
CA ILE A 59 8.79 14.83 -24.12
C ILE A 59 8.46 14.60 -25.59
N GLU A 60 7.64 15.47 -26.17
CA GLU A 60 7.50 15.55 -27.63
C GLU A 60 8.78 16.18 -28.17
N GLN A 61 9.56 15.40 -28.92
CA GLN A 61 10.76 15.87 -29.58
C GLN A 61 10.57 15.84 -31.09
N THR A 62 10.86 16.98 -31.73
CA THR A 62 10.79 17.16 -33.17
C THR A 62 12.08 16.65 -33.82
N PHE A 63 11.96 15.66 -34.70
CA PHE A 63 13.07 15.10 -35.47
C PHE A 63 12.98 15.48 -36.95
N VAL A 64 14.13 15.53 -37.62
CA VAL A 64 14.23 15.80 -39.06
C VAL A 64 14.63 14.51 -39.75
N TYR A 65 13.91 14.14 -40.82
CA TYR A 65 14.22 12.96 -41.61
C TYR A 65 14.68 13.40 -43.00
N ALA A 66 15.71 12.74 -43.52
CA ALA A 66 16.18 12.97 -44.89
C ALA A 66 16.14 11.66 -45.70
N LYS A 67 15.81 11.77 -46.98
CA LYS A 67 15.87 10.67 -47.94
C LYS A 67 16.38 11.19 -49.28
N LYS A 68 17.18 10.41 -50.02
CA LYS A 68 17.58 10.79 -51.37
C LYS A 68 16.40 10.68 -52.34
N ASN A 69 16.25 11.68 -53.21
CA ASN A 69 15.06 11.86 -54.05
C ASN A 69 14.86 10.77 -55.12
N ASN A 70 15.90 9.99 -55.45
CA ASN A 70 15.90 9.03 -56.58
C ASN A 70 16.27 7.59 -56.17
N THR A 71 16.15 7.23 -54.89
CA THR A 71 16.42 5.88 -54.39
C THR A 71 15.30 5.40 -53.47
N GLU A 72 15.05 4.09 -53.45
CA GLU A 72 14.15 3.45 -52.46
C GLU A 72 14.76 3.42 -51.04
N GLU A 73 15.88 4.11 -50.82
CA GLU A 73 16.57 4.24 -49.53
C GLU A 73 15.63 4.66 -48.39
N GLU A 74 15.92 4.16 -47.19
CA GLU A 74 15.18 4.48 -45.96
C GLU A 74 15.40 5.93 -45.50
N TRP A 75 14.46 6.46 -44.73
CA TRP A 75 14.56 7.79 -44.14
C TRP A 75 15.60 7.79 -43.01
N ILE A 76 16.63 8.63 -43.14
CA ILE A 76 17.65 8.82 -42.11
C ILE A 76 17.15 9.86 -41.10
N LYS A 77 17.17 9.53 -39.81
CA LYS A 77 16.69 10.38 -38.72
C LYS A 77 17.81 11.24 -38.13
N PHE A 78 17.51 12.52 -37.89
CA PHE A 78 18.42 13.50 -37.30
C PHE A 78 17.75 14.23 -36.13
N SER A 79 18.56 14.60 -35.14
CA SER A 79 18.10 15.26 -33.91
C SER A 79 17.63 16.71 -34.12
N SER A 80 18.10 17.37 -35.19
CA SER A 80 17.72 18.73 -35.57
C SER A 80 18.08 19.03 -37.03
N GLN A 81 17.58 20.14 -37.58
CA GLN A 81 17.97 20.61 -38.91
C GLN A 81 19.48 20.92 -38.99
N LEU A 82 20.07 21.40 -37.89
CA LEU A 82 21.50 21.69 -37.81
C LEU A 82 22.36 20.42 -37.79
N ASP A 83 21.88 19.39 -37.10
CA ASP A 83 22.50 18.07 -37.07
C ASP A 83 22.48 17.41 -38.46
N ALA A 84 21.33 17.43 -39.13
CA ALA A 84 21.19 16.99 -40.52
C ALA A 84 22.12 17.75 -41.47
N ALA A 85 22.22 19.07 -41.31
CA ALA A 85 23.10 19.91 -42.11
C ALA A 85 24.59 19.52 -41.94
N LYS A 86 25.03 19.30 -40.70
CA LYS A 86 26.40 18.88 -40.41
C LYS A 86 26.71 17.49 -40.95
N GLN A 87 25.84 16.52 -40.71
CA GLN A 87 26.08 15.12 -41.11
C GLN A 87 26.01 14.92 -42.63
N LEU A 88 25.12 15.64 -43.32
CA LEU A 88 24.96 15.54 -44.77
C LEU A 88 25.84 16.54 -45.55
N GLY A 89 26.58 17.42 -44.87
CA GLY A 89 27.40 18.46 -45.51
C GLY A 89 26.58 19.52 -46.26
N LEU A 90 25.41 19.88 -45.72
CA LEU A 90 24.44 20.80 -46.33
C LEU A 90 24.30 22.08 -45.50
N HIS A 91 23.62 23.09 -46.07
CA HIS A 91 23.27 24.29 -45.31
C HIS A 91 21.89 24.13 -44.67
N ALA A 92 21.80 24.34 -43.35
CA ALA A 92 20.54 24.25 -42.59
C ALA A 92 19.43 25.16 -43.18
N ALA A 93 19.80 26.33 -43.72
CA ALA A 93 18.87 27.23 -44.38
C ALA A 93 18.20 26.60 -45.62
N ASN A 94 18.93 25.78 -46.39
CA ASN A 94 18.39 25.10 -47.55
C ASN A 94 17.52 23.90 -47.14
N ILE A 95 17.87 23.20 -46.06
CA ILE A 95 17.03 22.15 -45.46
C ILE A 95 15.66 22.73 -45.06
N ASN A 96 15.65 23.89 -44.37
CA ASN A 96 14.39 24.56 -44.00
C ASN A 96 13.56 24.96 -45.23
N LYS A 97 14.20 25.42 -46.32
CA LYS A 97 13.50 25.71 -47.58
C LYS A 97 12.87 24.46 -48.21
N VAL A 98 13.52 23.30 -48.08
CA VAL A 98 12.94 22.03 -48.56
C VAL A 98 11.75 21.62 -47.70
N ILE A 99 11.89 21.68 -46.38
CA ILE A 99 10.82 21.35 -45.42
C ILE A 99 9.58 22.24 -45.67
N ASN A 100 9.78 23.54 -45.91
CA ASN A 100 8.70 24.49 -46.16
C ASN A 100 8.19 24.49 -47.62
N GLY A 101 8.67 23.56 -48.46
CA GLY A 101 8.23 23.43 -49.86
C GLY A 101 8.73 24.51 -50.83
N SER A 102 9.56 25.45 -50.37
CA SER A 102 10.16 26.51 -51.20
C SER A 102 11.28 25.98 -52.11
N LEU A 103 11.85 24.82 -51.79
CA LEU A 103 12.85 24.13 -52.59
C LEU A 103 12.47 22.65 -52.70
N LYS A 104 12.64 22.02 -53.88
CA LYS A 104 12.26 20.61 -54.04
C LYS A 104 13.23 19.64 -53.35
N THR A 105 14.53 19.89 -53.48
CA THR A 105 15.60 19.06 -52.89
C THR A 105 16.82 19.92 -52.58
N THR A 106 17.63 19.52 -51.61
CA THR A 106 18.97 20.12 -51.42
C THR A 106 20.01 19.00 -51.30
N GLY A 107 21.10 19.10 -52.07
CA GLY A 107 22.11 18.04 -52.17
C GLY A 107 21.58 16.67 -52.63
N GLY A 108 20.43 16.64 -53.33
CA GLY A 108 19.75 15.40 -53.73
C GLY A 108 18.83 14.79 -52.66
N TYR A 109 18.69 15.42 -51.50
CA TYR A 109 17.84 14.97 -50.41
C TYR A 109 16.51 15.75 -50.33
N ILE A 110 15.43 15.03 -50.00
CA ILE A 110 14.17 15.55 -49.50
C ILE A 110 14.13 15.44 -47.98
N PHE A 111 13.40 16.35 -47.32
CA PHE A 111 13.33 16.42 -45.87
C PHE A 111 11.90 16.49 -45.38
N LYS A 112 11.62 15.87 -44.23
CA LYS A 112 10.36 16.02 -43.49
C LYS A 112 10.63 16.17 -42.00
N ILE A 113 9.65 16.70 -41.27
CA ILE A 113 9.68 16.82 -39.81
C ILE A 113 8.60 15.91 -39.23
N GLU A 114 8.95 15.13 -38.21
CA GLU A 114 7.98 14.36 -37.43
C GLU A 114 8.25 14.54 -35.94
N ASN A 115 7.19 14.57 -35.14
CA ASN A 115 7.29 14.60 -33.69
C ASN A 115 7.23 13.16 -33.17
N GLU A 116 8.21 12.76 -32.36
CA GLU A 116 8.18 11.48 -31.66
C GLU A 116 8.07 11.68 -30.15
N GLU A 117 7.34 10.78 -29.48
CA GLU A 117 7.30 10.72 -28.03
C GLU A 117 8.57 10.02 -27.51
N CYS A 118 9.46 10.77 -26.86
CA CYS A 118 10.61 10.19 -26.18
C CYS A 118 10.35 10.08 -24.68
N LYS A 119 10.79 8.97 -24.08
CA LYS A 119 10.81 8.80 -22.62
C LYS A 119 11.95 9.64 -22.05
N THR A 120 11.67 10.46 -21.07
CA THR A 120 12.72 11.16 -20.31
C THR A 120 13.56 10.16 -19.52
N GLU A 121 14.88 10.25 -19.62
CA GLU A 121 15.76 9.58 -18.68
C GLU A 121 15.52 10.16 -17.29
N LYS A 122 15.03 9.32 -16.38
CA LYS A 122 14.79 9.71 -15.00
C LYS A 122 16.12 9.72 -14.27
N LYS A 123 16.53 10.88 -13.76
CA LYS A 123 17.74 10.98 -12.93
C LYS A 123 17.44 10.54 -11.50
N ASP A 124 18.26 9.66 -10.94
CA ASP A 124 18.11 9.32 -9.52
C ASP A 124 18.64 10.45 -8.64
N TRP A 125 17.96 10.72 -7.53
CA TRP A 125 18.37 11.80 -6.63
C TRP A 125 19.71 11.50 -5.94
N THR A 126 20.12 10.23 -5.86
CA THR A 126 21.46 9.90 -5.32
C THR A 126 22.57 10.35 -6.27
N GLU A 127 22.42 10.08 -7.57
CA GLU A 127 23.34 10.54 -8.63
C GLU A 127 23.41 12.07 -8.68
N VAL A 128 22.26 12.76 -8.65
CA VAL A 128 22.21 14.23 -8.65
C VAL A 128 22.93 14.82 -7.43
N LYS A 129 22.85 14.16 -6.26
CA LYS A 129 23.61 14.60 -5.08
C LYS A 129 25.11 14.42 -5.26
N GLU A 130 25.55 13.32 -5.86
CA GLU A 130 26.97 13.06 -6.14
C GLU A 130 27.53 14.08 -7.14
N GLU A 131 26.82 14.32 -8.26
CA GLU A 131 27.19 15.33 -9.28
C GLU A 131 27.33 16.74 -8.69
N ASN A 132 26.53 17.07 -7.67
CA ASN A 132 26.48 18.40 -7.06
C ASN A 132 27.22 18.47 -5.70
N ASN A 133 27.99 17.44 -5.34
CA ASN A 133 28.73 17.34 -4.06
C ASN A 133 27.87 17.61 -2.81
N ILE A 134 26.62 17.16 -2.81
CA ILE A 134 25.66 17.35 -1.73
C ILE A 134 25.80 16.21 -0.71
N ILE A 135 26.31 16.54 0.48
CA ILE A 135 26.53 15.57 1.57
C ILE A 135 25.30 15.49 2.48
N ASP A 136 24.80 14.26 2.71
CA ASP A 136 23.73 14.01 3.68
C ASP A 136 24.26 14.12 5.13
N LYS A 137 23.78 15.10 5.89
CA LYS A 137 24.26 15.35 7.28
C LYS A 137 23.87 14.28 8.30
N CYS A 138 22.89 13.44 7.99
CA CYS A 138 22.27 12.51 8.94
C CYS A 138 22.06 11.11 8.38
N LYS A 139 22.51 10.81 7.16
CA LYS A 139 22.37 9.48 6.56
C LYS A 139 23.28 8.49 7.29
N GLY A 140 22.73 7.34 7.68
CA GLY A 140 23.44 6.28 8.39
C GLY A 140 23.68 6.54 9.89
N GLN A 141 23.33 7.72 10.42
CA GLN A 141 23.50 8.04 11.84
C GLN A 141 22.28 7.57 12.66
N PRO A 142 22.47 6.94 13.84
CA PRO A 142 21.37 6.59 14.72
C PRO A 142 20.66 7.86 15.23
N SER A 143 19.34 7.80 15.40
CA SER A 143 18.59 8.93 15.97
C SER A 143 19.09 9.28 17.38
N ASN A 144 19.29 10.56 17.65
CA ASN A 144 19.63 11.07 18.99
C ASN A 144 18.55 10.78 20.05
N HIS A 145 17.31 10.47 19.62
CA HIS A 145 16.21 10.10 20.51
C HIS A 145 16.08 8.59 20.72
N ARG A 146 17.03 7.79 20.22
CA ARG A 146 17.06 6.36 20.40
C ARG A 146 17.22 6.01 21.89
N THR A 147 16.31 5.19 22.42
CA THR A 147 16.51 4.57 23.73
C THR A 147 17.57 3.49 23.59
N LEU A 148 18.74 3.72 24.18
CA LEU A 148 19.84 2.76 24.19
C LEU A 148 19.58 1.63 25.19
N HIS A 149 20.28 0.53 24.99
CA HIS A 149 20.30 -0.56 25.95
C HIS A 149 21.34 -0.27 27.02
N GLU A 150 21.03 -0.65 28.25
CA GLU A 150 21.85 -0.47 29.44
C GLU A 150 21.94 -1.82 30.16
N THR A 151 23.13 -2.16 30.64
CA THR A 151 23.37 -3.39 31.41
C THR A 151 23.35 -3.06 32.90
N ILE A 152 22.44 -3.69 33.65
CA ILE A 152 22.34 -3.58 35.11
C ILE A 152 22.43 -5.00 35.67
N ASP A 153 23.36 -5.22 36.61
CA ASP A 153 23.58 -6.52 37.26
C ASP A 153 23.77 -7.69 36.27
N GLY A 154 24.48 -7.45 35.17
CA GLY A 154 24.73 -8.44 34.12
C GLY A 154 23.56 -8.69 33.15
N ILE A 155 22.42 -8.01 33.34
CA ILE A 155 21.23 -8.15 32.50
C ILE A 155 21.13 -6.94 31.57
N VAL A 156 20.99 -7.19 30.26
CA VAL A 156 20.75 -6.14 29.27
C VAL A 156 19.27 -5.74 29.28
N GLY A 157 18.99 -4.45 29.33
CA GLY A 157 17.65 -3.91 29.33
C GLY A 157 17.55 -2.52 28.76
N LYS A 158 16.35 -1.96 28.78
CA LYS A 158 16.09 -0.59 28.32
C LYS A 158 14.94 0.03 29.10
N LYS A 159 14.85 1.37 29.02
CA LYS A 159 13.78 2.14 29.67
C LYS A 159 12.47 2.08 28.90
N CYS A 160 11.40 1.66 29.57
CA CYS A 160 10.06 1.60 28.98
C CYS A 160 9.53 3.01 28.74
N CYS A 161 9.02 3.29 27.53
CA CYS A 161 8.51 4.63 27.19
C CYS A 161 7.25 5.00 27.97
N LYS A 162 6.51 4.03 28.51
CA LYS A 162 5.24 4.23 29.23
C LYS A 162 5.43 4.35 30.73
N CYS A 163 5.98 3.33 31.40
CA CYS A 163 6.17 3.36 32.86
C CYS A 163 7.46 4.05 33.29
N LYS A 164 8.36 4.37 32.35
CA LYS A 164 9.65 5.04 32.61
C LYS A 164 10.61 4.24 33.51
N HIS A 165 10.35 2.97 33.76
CA HIS A 165 11.26 2.07 34.47
C HIS A 165 12.17 1.32 33.51
N TRP A 166 13.39 1.02 33.96
CA TRP A 166 14.27 0.07 33.28
C TRP A 166 13.69 -1.34 33.41
N LYS A 167 13.74 -2.10 32.32
CA LYS A 167 13.35 -3.52 32.30
C LYS A 167 14.27 -4.29 31.38
N SER A 168 14.42 -5.59 31.65
CA SER A 168 15.19 -6.48 30.80
C SER A 168 14.59 -6.54 29.39
N LEU A 169 15.43 -6.79 28.36
CA LEU A 169 14.96 -6.89 26.98
C LEU A 169 13.90 -8.00 26.78
N ILE A 170 13.93 -9.05 27.62
CA ILE A 170 12.92 -10.13 27.60
C ILE A 170 11.52 -9.63 27.96
N ASP A 171 11.40 -8.50 28.65
CA ASP A 171 10.12 -7.90 29.06
C ASP A 171 9.50 -7.03 27.97
N TYR A 172 10.03 -7.08 26.74
CA TYR A 172 9.51 -6.38 25.58
C TYR A 172 9.07 -7.39 24.52
N ASN A 173 8.01 -7.04 23.78
CA ASN A 173 7.59 -7.83 22.63
C ASN A 173 8.39 -7.42 21.39
N GLN A 174 8.53 -8.34 20.44
CA GLN A 174 9.17 -8.03 19.16
C GLN A 174 8.40 -6.99 18.36
N SER A 175 9.13 -6.17 17.60
CA SER A 175 8.58 -5.13 16.72
C SER A 175 9.58 -4.79 15.62
N SER A 176 9.29 -5.17 14.39
CA SER A 176 10.15 -4.90 13.21
C SER A 176 10.30 -3.42 12.86
N THR A 177 9.49 -2.56 13.47
CA THR A 177 9.46 -1.12 13.21
C THR A 177 10.49 -0.32 14.01
N HIS A 178 11.23 -0.98 14.91
CA HIS A 178 12.21 -0.34 15.78
C HIS A 178 13.62 -0.89 15.53
N TRP A 179 14.62 -0.05 15.79
CA TRP A 179 16.03 -0.34 15.46
C TRP A 179 16.58 -1.59 16.16
N ASP A 180 16.03 -1.96 17.31
CA ASP A 180 16.41 -3.13 18.10
C ASP A 180 15.41 -4.29 17.98
N ASN A 181 14.48 -4.22 17.02
CA ASN A 181 13.41 -5.18 16.82
C ASN A 181 12.51 -5.42 18.05
N LEU A 182 12.44 -4.47 18.98
CA LEU A 182 11.63 -4.56 20.19
C LEU A 182 10.69 -3.38 20.32
N ARG A 183 9.52 -3.60 20.94
CA ARG A 183 8.61 -2.53 21.31
C ARG A 183 9.27 -1.54 22.27
N VAL A 184 8.78 -0.31 22.26
CA VAL A 184 9.21 0.78 23.16
C VAL A 184 8.56 0.69 24.54
N ASP A 185 7.39 0.07 24.63
CA ASP A 185 6.66 -0.20 25.87
C ASP A 185 6.82 -1.67 26.27
N CYS A 186 6.98 -1.90 27.58
CA CYS A 186 7.12 -3.24 28.13
C CYS A 186 5.81 -4.04 28.08
N LYS A 187 5.91 -5.35 28.23
CA LYS A 187 4.79 -6.30 28.22
C LYS A 187 3.68 -5.91 29.19
N ASP A 188 4.01 -5.52 30.42
CA ASP A 188 3.01 -5.14 31.43
C ASP A 188 2.23 -3.89 31.04
N CYS A 189 2.92 -2.86 30.54
CA CYS A 189 2.28 -1.64 30.04
C CYS A 189 1.34 -1.95 28.87
N LEU A 190 1.76 -2.86 27.97
CA LEU A 190 0.93 -3.28 26.85
C LEU A 190 -0.31 -4.06 27.32
N ILE A 191 -0.16 -4.95 28.31
CA ILE A 191 -1.28 -5.70 28.91
C ILE A 191 -2.27 -4.71 29.53
N GLN A 192 -1.79 -3.76 30.34
CA GLN A 192 -2.66 -2.77 30.97
C GLN A 192 -3.37 -1.92 29.93
N TRP A 193 -2.65 -1.42 28.92
CA TRP A 193 -3.25 -0.66 27.83
C TRP A 193 -4.34 -1.44 27.10
N ARG A 194 -4.14 -2.74 26.83
CA ARG A 194 -5.16 -3.60 26.20
C ARG A 194 -6.41 -3.78 27.07
N LYS A 195 -6.24 -3.89 28.40
CA LYS A 195 -7.36 -3.96 29.35
C LYS A 195 -8.15 -2.65 29.35
N ASP A 196 -7.45 -1.52 29.52
CA ASP A 196 -8.08 -0.19 29.61
C ASP A 196 -8.77 0.22 28.30
N ASN A 197 -8.30 -0.29 27.16
CA ASN A 197 -8.82 0.05 25.84
C ASN A 197 -9.67 -1.05 25.22
N ARG A 198 -10.12 -2.05 26.00
CA ARG A 198 -10.85 -3.21 25.51
C ARG A 198 -12.04 -2.82 24.63
N ASP A 199 -12.89 -1.91 25.11
CA ASP A 199 -14.08 -1.48 24.39
C ASP A 199 -13.75 -0.78 23.08
N LYS A 200 -12.71 0.07 23.09
CA LYS A 200 -12.25 0.77 21.89
C LYS A 200 -11.70 -0.19 20.85
N ILE A 201 -10.93 -1.19 21.28
CA ILE A 201 -10.39 -2.24 20.41
C ILE A 201 -11.54 -3.06 19.82
N THR A 202 -12.49 -3.50 20.66
CA THR A 202 -13.67 -4.27 20.24
C THR A 202 -14.51 -3.49 19.24
N LYS A 203 -14.84 -2.22 19.52
CA LYS A 203 -15.59 -1.35 18.60
C LYS A 203 -14.89 -1.23 17.24
N LYS A 204 -13.57 -1.04 17.24
CA LYS A 204 -12.77 -0.95 16.00
C LYS A 204 -12.81 -2.27 15.21
N ILE A 205 -12.66 -3.41 15.89
CA ILE A 205 -12.71 -4.73 15.25
C ILE A 205 -14.10 -4.98 14.65
N ILE A 206 -15.16 -4.74 15.41
CA ILE A 206 -16.55 -4.89 14.93
C ILE A 206 -16.79 -4.03 13.70
N GLN A 207 -16.35 -2.77 13.72
CA GLN A 207 -16.52 -1.87 12.59
C GLN A 207 -15.74 -2.33 11.35
N TYR A 208 -14.48 -2.75 11.53
CA TYR A 208 -13.67 -3.32 10.45
C TYR A 208 -14.34 -4.55 9.85
N GLU A 209 -14.81 -5.49 10.69
CA GLU A 209 -15.46 -6.70 10.23
C GLU A 209 -16.77 -6.40 9.51
N LYS A 210 -17.59 -5.46 10.01
CA LYS A 210 -18.82 -5.03 9.35
C LYS A 210 -18.52 -4.49 7.95
N ASN A 211 -17.56 -3.57 7.85
CA ASN A 211 -17.19 -2.96 6.57
C ASN A 211 -16.62 -4.00 5.60
N ARG A 212 -15.69 -4.85 6.07
CA ARG A 212 -15.07 -5.86 5.22
C ARG A 212 -16.08 -6.88 4.72
N LYS A 213 -17.07 -7.30 5.53
CA LYS A 213 -18.13 -8.22 5.09
C LYS A 213 -19.02 -7.64 3.98
N LEU A 214 -19.12 -6.31 3.87
CA LEU A 214 -19.90 -5.67 2.80
C LEU A 214 -19.15 -5.69 1.46
N THR A 215 -17.82 -5.61 1.49
CA THR A 215 -16.99 -5.48 0.27
C THR A 215 -16.28 -6.76 -0.14
N ASP A 216 -16.11 -7.72 0.79
CA ASP A 216 -15.33 -8.94 0.62
C ASP A 216 -16.22 -10.16 0.91
N PRO A 217 -16.90 -10.71 -0.13
CA PRO A 217 -17.75 -11.89 0.01
C PRO A 217 -17.01 -13.12 0.54
N GLU A 218 -15.74 -13.30 0.18
CA GLU A 218 -14.92 -14.43 0.66
C GLU A 218 -14.72 -14.35 2.18
N PHE A 219 -14.41 -13.16 2.69
CA PHE A 219 -14.34 -12.92 4.13
C PHE A 219 -15.68 -13.17 4.82
N LYS A 220 -16.79 -12.74 4.22
CA LYS A 220 -18.15 -12.97 4.74
C LYS A 220 -18.48 -14.47 4.80
N ILE A 221 -18.20 -15.23 3.73
CA ILE A 221 -18.38 -16.68 3.66
C ILE A 221 -17.57 -17.36 4.77
N MET A 222 -16.27 -17.08 4.86
CA MET A 222 -15.39 -17.70 5.85
C MET A 222 -15.84 -17.43 7.29
N LYS A 223 -16.24 -16.20 7.61
CA LYS A 223 -16.75 -15.86 8.95
C LYS A 223 -18.07 -16.57 9.25
N THR A 224 -18.94 -16.71 8.25
CA THR A 224 -20.22 -17.42 8.39
C THR A 224 -20.00 -18.90 8.65
N LEU A 225 -19.14 -19.55 7.87
CA LEU A 225 -18.81 -20.97 8.00
C LEU A 225 -18.14 -21.27 9.35
N ARG A 226 -17.15 -20.47 9.77
CA ARG A 226 -16.52 -20.62 11.10
C ARG A 226 -17.54 -20.59 12.24
N SER A 227 -18.51 -19.68 12.16
CA SER A 227 -19.59 -19.57 13.15
C SER A 227 -20.48 -20.82 13.15
N ARG A 228 -20.87 -21.29 11.95
CA ARG A 228 -21.72 -22.48 11.78
C ARG A 228 -21.02 -23.76 12.26
N VAL A 229 -19.76 -23.96 11.86
CA VAL A 229 -18.91 -25.08 12.31
C VAL A 229 -18.81 -25.09 13.84
N GLY A 230 -18.47 -23.95 14.45
CA GLY A 230 -18.39 -23.84 15.91
C GLY A 230 -19.72 -24.17 16.59
N THR A 231 -20.83 -23.64 16.07
CA THR A 231 -22.17 -23.93 16.62
C THR A 231 -22.53 -25.42 16.51
N ALA A 232 -22.23 -26.06 15.38
CA ALA A 232 -22.49 -27.48 15.16
C ALA A 232 -21.67 -28.37 16.11
N LEU A 233 -20.39 -28.06 16.30
CA LEU A 233 -19.49 -28.79 17.21
C LEU A 233 -19.91 -28.63 18.67
N THR A 234 -20.18 -27.41 19.13
CA THR A 234 -20.62 -27.15 20.51
C THR A 234 -21.92 -27.88 20.84
N ARG A 235 -22.85 -28.00 19.89
CA ARG A 235 -24.12 -28.74 20.10
C ARG A 235 -23.91 -30.23 20.37
N GLN A 236 -22.81 -30.81 19.90
CA GLN A 236 -22.45 -32.22 20.16
C GLN A 236 -21.34 -32.35 21.21
N ASN A 237 -20.98 -31.26 21.92
CA ASN A 237 -19.84 -31.20 22.86
C ASN A 237 -18.52 -31.68 22.23
N SER A 238 -18.34 -31.44 20.93
CA SER A 238 -17.13 -31.82 20.19
C SER A 238 -16.16 -30.66 20.04
N ASN A 239 -14.88 -30.99 19.88
CA ASN A 239 -13.82 -30.04 19.54
C ASN A 239 -13.54 -30.07 18.04
N LYS A 240 -13.10 -28.93 17.51
CA LYS A 240 -12.73 -28.83 16.10
C LYS A 240 -11.37 -29.48 15.88
N ASN A 241 -11.32 -30.54 15.07
CA ASN A 241 -10.08 -31.30 14.85
C ASN A 241 -9.12 -30.62 13.86
N ASN A 242 -9.61 -29.74 12.98
CA ASN A 242 -8.77 -29.06 12.00
C ASN A 242 -9.20 -27.63 11.72
N THR A 243 -8.47 -26.87 10.90
CA THR A 243 -8.92 -25.53 10.51
C THR A 243 -10.17 -25.62 9.65
N THR A 244 -10.97 -24.55 9.64
CA THR A 244 -12.17 -24.50 8.81
C THR A 244 -11.82 -24.60 7.33
N ILE A 245 -10.65 -24.13 6.90
CA ILE A 245 -10.22 -24.24 5.51
C ILE A 245 -9.92 -25.69 5.17
N ASP A 246 -9.23 -26.41 6.07
CA ASP A 246 -8.91 -27.82 5.85
C ASP A 246 -10.17 -28.69 5.85
N LEU A 247 -11.12 -28.42 6.77
CA LEU A 247 -12.41 -29.11 6.81
C LEU A 247 -13.28 -28.82 5.57
N LEU A 248 -13.14 -27.64 4.96
CA LEU A 248 -13.83 -27.31 3.72
C LEU A 248 -13.31 -28.10 2.52
N GLY A 249 -12.06 -28.58 2.55
CA GLY A 249 -11.42 -29.32 1.47
C GLY A 249 -11.12 -28.51 0.20
N CYS A 250 -11.23 -27.18 0.26
CA CYS A 250 -10.94 -26.29 -0.87
C CYS A 250 -10.58 -24.86 -0.41
N SER A 251 -10.13 -24.03 -1.36
CA SER A 251 -9.92 -22.60 -1.09
C SER A 251 -11.24 -21.83 -1.00
N VAL A 252 -11.25 -20.70 -0.30
CA VAL A 252 -12.45 -19.86 -0.17
C VAL A 252 -12.89 -19.28 -1.52
N ALA A 253 -11.93 -18.90 -2.36
CA ALA A 253 -12.19 -18.42 -3.71
C ALA A 253 -12.86 -19.51 -4.57
N PHE A 254 -12.39 -20.77 -4.46
CA PHE A 254 -13.04 -21.90 -5.14
C PHE A 254 -14.46 -22.10 -4.63
N LEU A 255 -14.67 -22.13 -3.31
CA LEU A 255 -16.00 -22.28 -2.72
C LEU A 255 -16.96 -21.18 -3.16
N LYS A 256 -16.50 -19.93 -3.27
CA LYS A 256 -17.30 -18.82 -3.79
C LYS A 256 -17.78 -19.11 -5.21
N GLY A 257 -16.88 -19.51 -6.11
CA GLY A 257 -17.25 -19.90 -7.47
C GLY A 257 -18.22 -21.09 -7.51
N TYR A 258 -17.95 -22.11 -6.67
CA TYR A 258 -18.78 -23.31 -6.54
C TYR A 258 -20.22 -22.99 -6.11
N LEU A 259 -20.38 -22.14 -5.09
CA LEU A 259 -21.70 -21.72 -4.62
C LEU A 259 -22.42 -20.85 -5.67
N GLN A 260 -21.69 -19.94 -6.31
CA GLN A 260 -22.25 -19.08 -7.36
C GLN A 260 -22.76 -19.89 -8.56
N ALA A 261 -22.08 -20.97 -8.93
CA ALA A 261 -22.52 -21.88 -9.98
C ALA A 261 -23.81 -22.65 -9.62
N LYS A 262 -24.20 -22.67 -8.33
CA LYS A 262 -25.42 -23.32 -7.81
C LYS A 262 -26.54 -22.32 -7.48
N PHE A 263 -26.34 -21.03 -7.76
CA PHE A 263 -27.36 -20.02 -7.50
C PHE A 263 -28.64 -20.29 -8.30
N LYS A 264 -29.78 -20.18 -7.62
CA LYS A 264 -31.10 -20.16 -8.25
C LYS A 264 -31.40 -18.77 -8.80
N GLU A 265 -32.45 -18.66 -9.59
CA GLU A 265 -32.93 -17.38 -10.12
C GLU A 265 -33.10 -16.36 -8.97
N GLY A 266 -32.53 -15.16 -9.17
CA GLY A 266 -32.54 -14.07 -8.19
C GLY A 266 -31.48 -14.15 -7.08
N MET A 267 -30.71 -15.22 -6.96
CA MET A 267 -29.61 -15.29 -5.98
C MET A 267 -28.38 -14.54 -6.48
N SER A 268 -27.80 -13.70 -5.61
CA SER A 268 -26.55 -13.01 -5.89
C SER A 268 -25.72 -12.84 -4.61
N TRP A 269 -24.49 -12.37 -4.73
CA TRP A 269 -23.66 -12.10 -3.55
C TRP A 269 -24.14 -10.86 -2.77
N GLU A 270 -24.79 -9.93 -3.47
CA GLU A 270 -25.33 -8.68 -2.95
C GLU A 270 -26.51 -8.94 -2.00
N ASN A 271 -27.38 -9.91 -2.31
CA ASN A 271 -28.50 -10.30 -1.45
C ASN A 271 -28.18 -11.48 -0.50
N HIS A 272 -26.91 -11.84 -0.33
CA HIS A 272 -26.51 -12.85 0.65
C HIS A 272 -26.94 -12.44 2.07
N GLY A 273 -27.81 -13.24 2.69
CA GLY A 273 -28.61 -12.89 3.87
C GLY A 273 -30.10 -13.19 3.65
N GLU A 274 -30.58 -13.03 2.41
CA GLU A 274 -31.87 -13.56 1.96
C GLU A 274 -31.77 -15.05 1.63
N TRP A 275 -30.60 -15.50 1.19
CA TRP A 275 -30.21 -16.91 1.11
C TRP A 275 -29.04 -17.22 2.04
N HIS A 276 -28.89 -18.50 2.38
CA HIS A 276 -27.92 -19.04 3.33
C HIS A 276 -27.09 -20.18 2.72
N ILE A 277 -25.89 -20.40 3.27
CA ILE A 277 -25.05 -21.57 2.95
C ILE A 277 -25.49 -22.77 3.78
N ASP A 278 -26.38 -23.59 3.24
CA ASP A 278 -26.94 -24.78 3.89
C ASP A 278 -26.03 -26.02 3.72
N HIS A 279 -26.18 -26.99 4.61
CA HIS A 279 -25.59 -28.33 4.44
C HIS A 279 -26.62 -29.25 3.78
N ILE A 280 -26.25 -29.87 2.66
CA ILE A 280 -27.10 -30.80 1.90
C ILE A 280 -27.56 -31.92 2.84
N LYS A 281 -26.61 -32.69 3.38
CA LYS A 281 -26.79 -33.60 4.51
C LYS A 281 -26.63 -32.80 5.82
N PRO A 282 -27.66 -32.74 6.69
CA PRO A 282 -27.63 -31.93 7.90
C PRO A 282 -26.52 -32.33 8.88
N CYS A 283 -25.88 -31.36 9.55
CA CYS A 283 -24.84 -31.63 10.54
C CYS A 283 -25.26 -32.59 11.66
N ALA A 284 -26.54 -32.58 12.02
CA ALA A 284 -27.08 -33.45 13.07
C ALA A 284 -27.05 -34.95 12.71
N SER A 285 -26.90 -35.29 11.43
CA SER A 285 -26.79 -36.68 10.96
C SER A 285 -25.37 -37.23 10.94
N PHE A 286 -24.37 -36.39 11.24
CA PHE A 286 -22.97 -36.79 11.35
C PHE A 286 -22.57 -36.94 12.82
N ASN A 287 -21.71 -37.90 13.10
CA ASN A 287 -21.04 -38.00 14.39
C ASN A 287 -19.83 -37.06 14.41
N LEU A 288 -20.00 -35.82 14.90
CA LEU A 288 -18.93 -34.82 14.87
C LEU A 288 -17.85 -35.05 15.94
N LEU A 289 -17.92 -36.12 16.73
CA LEU A 289 -16.79 -36.55 17.58
C LEU A 289 -15.69 -37.21 16.73
N ASP A 290 -16.06 -37.75 15.57
CA ASP A 290 -15.15 -38.38 14.62
C ASP A 290 -14.57 -37.34 13.63
N GLU A 291 -13.25 -37.41 13.40
CA GLU A 291 -12.55 -36.47 12.51
C GLU A 291 -12.97 -36.61 11.04
N GLU A 292 -13.14 -37.83 10.54
CA GLU A 292 -13.52 -38.07 9.15
C GLU A 292 -14.96 -37.65 8.89
N GLU A 293 -15.85 -37.86 9.87
CA GLU A 293 -17.22 -37.34 9.80
C GLU A 293 -17.28 -35.81 9.89
N GLN A 294 -16.39 -35.14 10.64
CA GLN A 294 -16.26 -33.68 10.58
C GLN A 294 -15.85 -33.21 9.17
N LYS A 295 -14.86 -33.87 8.56
CA LYS A 295 -14.41 -33.55 7.18
C LYS A 295 -15.58 -33.70 6.22
N LYS A 296 -16.27 -34.84 6.21
CA LYS A 296 -17.44 -35.07 5.33
C LYS A 296 -18.56 -34.06 5.58
N CYS A 297 -18.86 -33.77 6.85
CA CYS A 297 -19.92 -32.84 7.21
C CYS A 297 -19.65 -31.43 6.66
N PHE A 298 -18.42 -30.93 6.81
CA PHE A 298 -18.08 -29.54 6.49
C PHE A 298 -17.42 -29.36 5.12
N HIS A 299 -17.21 -30.44 4.37
CA HIS A 299 -16.64 -30.40 3.03
C HIS A 299 -17.51 -29.58 2.07
N TYR A 300 -16.90 -28.88 1.12
CA TYR A 300 -17.61 -28.01 0.17
C TYR A 300 -18.69 -28.74 -0.64
N THR A 301 -18.52 -30.04 -0.90
CA THR A 301 -19.50 -30.85 -1.64
C THR A 301 -20.79 -31.08 -0.85
N ASN A 302 -20.76 -30.93 0.48
CA ASN A 302 -21.94 -30.98 1.32
C ASN A 302 -22.58 -29.59 1.51
N LEU A 303 -22.10 -28.54 0.83
CA LEU A 303 -22.64 -27.19 0.95
C LEU A 303 -23.49 -26.79 -0.27
N GLN A 304 -24.56 -26.04 -0.03
CA GLN A 304 -25.40 -25.49 -1.09
C GLN A 304 -25.94 -24.09 -0.74
N PRO A 305 -26.17 -23.21 -1.73
CA PRO A 305 -26.97 -22.01 -1.52
C PRO A 305 -28.45 -22.41 -1.42
N LEU A 306 -29.15 -21.89 -0.42
CA LEU A 306 -30.58 -22.15 -0.21
C LEU A 306 -31.26 -20.88 0.29
N TRP A 307 -32.43 -20.53 -0.24
CA TRP A 307 -33.18 -19.36 0.24
C TRP A 307 -33.50 -19.53 1.73
N ALA A 308 -33.46 -18.44 2.51
CA ALA A 308 -33.63 -18.52 3.96
C ALA A 308 -34.98 -19.16 4.34
N ALA A 309 -36.05 -18.84 3.60
CA ALA A 309 -37.37 -19.45 3.78
C ALA A 309 -37.35 -20.98 3.50
N GLU A 310 -36.74 -21.42 2.41
CA GLU A 310 -36.58 -22.85 2.08
C GLU A 310 -35.76 -23.58 3.14
N ASN A 311 -34.66 -22.96 3.60
CA ASN A 311 -33.79 -23.52 4.63
C ASN A 311 -34.50 -23.69 5.98
N LEU A 312 -35.31 -22.70 6.37
CA LEU A 312 -36.12 -22.78 7.59
C LEU A 312 -37.18 -23.88 7.49
N SER A 313 -37.82 -24.02 6.32
CA SER A 313 -38.80 -25.09 6.06
C SER A 313 -38.17 -26.48 6.01
N LYS A 314 -36.94 -26.61 5.49
CA LYS A 314 -36.20 -27.88 5.40
C LYS A 314 -35.91 -28.45 6.79
N GLY A 315 -35.49 -27.60 7.73
CA GLY A 315 -35.08 -28.04 9.06
C GLY A 315 -33.96 -29.09 9.00
N TYR A 316 -34.14 -30.20 9.71
CA TYR A 316 -33.20 -31.34 9.74
C TYR A 316 -33.57 -32.47 8.76
N LYS A 317 -34.56 -32.26 7.88
CA LYS A 317 -35.02 -33.31 6.96
C LYS A 317 -33.99 -33.52 5.85
N TYR A 318 -33.63 -34.78 5.63
CA TYR A 318 -32.79 -35.23 4.53
C TYR A 318 -33.39 -36.50 3.96
N ASN A 319 -33.74 -36.48 2.68
CA ASN A 319 -34.16 -37.68 1.97
C ASN A 319 -32.90 -38.26 1.31
N GLU A 320 -32.57 -39.51 1.64
CA GLU A 320 -31.42 -40.26 1.12
C GLU A 320 -31.53 -40.63 -0.38
N GLN A 321 -32.44 -40.01 -1.13
CA GLN A 321 -32.68 -40.32 -2.54
C GLN A 321 -32.42 -39.09 -3.40
N ALA A 322 -31.19 -38.99 -3.92
CA ALA A 322 -30.84 -38.42 -5.22
C ALA A 322 -29.43 -38.88 -5.61
#